data_AF-A0A914G824-F1
#
_entry.id   AF-A0A914G824-F1
#
_cell.length_a   1.000
_cell.length_b   1.000
_cell.length_c   1.000
_cell.angle_alpha   90.00
_cell.angle_beta   90.00
_cell.angle_gamma   90.00
#
_symmetry.space_group_name_H-M   'P 1'
#
loop_
_entity.id
_entity.type
_entity.pdbx_description
1 polymer ?
#
loop_
_entity_poly.entity_id
_entity_poly.type
_entity_poly.pdbx_seq_one_letter_code
_entity_poly.pdbx_strand_id
1 'polypeptide(L)'
;MAPKLRESVIRLHKTGHMQLAIDSNEDEFKKQFFSCGLDDSIAKWEKKSGDCFEPDVFTCNKFCGNLAVCKDVFVGETIINVLTENEEHVVNKYDAATKIAFEVLRFAMSVSALDVSPNGMYLIAGST
;
A
#
# COMPACT_ATOMS: atom_id res chain seq x y z
N MET A 1 -12.97 17.67 28.11
CA MET A 1 -12.70 16.24 28.40
C MET A 1 -12.07 15.66 27.15
N ALA A 2 -10.79 15.25 27.18
CA ALA A 2 -10.13 14.70 26.00
C ALA A 2 -10.59 13.23 25.80
N PRO A 3 -10.83 12.78 24.56
CA PRO A 3 -11.18 11.39 24.30
C PRO A 3 -10.03 10.48 24.73
N LYS A 4 -10.33 9.47 25.56
CA LYS A 4 -9.39 8.38 25.87
C LYS A 4 -9.23 7.52 24.62
N LEU A 5 -8.04 7.53 24.03
CA LEU A 5 -7.65 6.55 23.02
C LEU A 5 -7.68 5.15 23.65
N ARG A 6 -8.47 4.24 23.09
CA ARG A 6 -8.39 2.81 23.40
C ARG A 6 -7.32 2.22 22.49
N GLU A 7 -6.27 1.65 23.08
CA GLU A 7 -5.22 0.96 22.35
C GLU A 7 -5.62 -0.49 22.13
N SER A 8 -5.88 -0.86 20.88
CA SER A 8 -5.87 -2.25 20.41
C SER A 8 -4.59 -2.47 19.61
N VAL A 9 -3.67 -3.29 20.13
CA VAL A 9 -2.43 -3.63 19.42
C VAL A 9 -2.68 -4.85 18.55
N ILE A 10 -2.64 -4.66 17.23
CA ILE A 10 -2.73 -5.75 16.25
C ILE A 10 -1.34 -5.94 15.64
N ARG A 11 -0.75 -7.13 15.84
CA ARG A 11 0.53 -7.51 15.23
C ARG A 11 0.25 -8.27 13.95
N LEU A 12 0.33 -7.56 12.83
CA LEU A 12 0.06 -8.14 11.52
C LEU A 12 1.35 -8.39 10.73
N HIS A 13 2.11 -7.33 10.46
CA HIS A 13 3.37 -7.43 9.73
C HIS A 13 4.46 -8.02 10.62
N LYS A 14 5.10 -9.11 10.16
CA LYS A 14 6.04 -9.93 10.94
C LYS A 14 7.38 -9.24 11.18
N THR A 15 7.80 -8.37 10.26
CA THR A 15 9.14 -7.78 10.21
C THR A 15 9.15 -6.25 10.36
N GLY A 16 7.99 -5.67 10.72
CA GLY A 16 7.84 -4.23 10.96
C GLY A 16 6.94 -3.53 9.94
N HIS A 17 6.37 -2.39 10.34
CA HIS A 17 5.56 -1.54 9.47
C HIS A 17 6.46 -0.52 8.76
N MET A 18 6.28 -0.37 7.46
CA MET A 18 7.03 0.60 6.65
C MET A 18 6.23 1.87 6.42
N GLN A 19 4.95 1.74 6.09
CA GLN A 19 4.13 2.89 5.73
C GLN A 19 2.66 2.64 6.02
N LEU A 20 1.94 3.75 6.23
CA LEU A 20 0.49 3.82 6.28
C LEU A 20 0.01 4.78 5.19
N ALA A 21 -1.08 4.44 4.52
CA ALA A 21 -1.74 5.29 3.55
C ALA A 21 -3.25 5.29 3.81
N ILE A 22 -3.91 6.43 3.62
CA ILE A 22 -5.37 6.55 3.71
C ILE A 22 -5.88 6.65 2.28
N ASP A 23 -7.03 6.04 1.98
CA ASP A 23 -7.67 6.25 0.68
C ASP A 23 -8.10 7.72 0.55
N SER A 24 -7.44 8.46 -0.34
CA SER A 24 -7.67 9.89 -0.54
C SER A 24 -8.99 10.21 -1.26
N ASN A 25 -9.70 9.20 -1.76
CA ASN A 25 -10.93 9.36 -2.54
C ASN A 25 -12.21 9.25 -1.70
N GLU A 26 -12.12 8.76 -0.46
CA GLU A 26 -13.33 8.40 0.28
C GLU A 26 -13.97 9.53 1.08
N ASP A 27 -15.31 9.47 1.10
CA ASP A 27 -16.20 10.19 2.01
C ASP A 27 -15.77 9.94 3.48
N GLU A 28 -15.84 10.96 4.33
CA GLU A 28 -15.22 10.98 5.67
C GLU A 28 -15.68 9.83 6.59
N PHE A 29 -16.77 9.15 6.23
CA PHE A 29 -17.41 8.07 6.98
C PHE A 29 -17.04 6.65 6.55
N LYS A 30 -16.32 6.45 5.42
CA LYS A 30 -15.89 5.12 4.95
C LYS A 30 -14.41 4.79 5.13
N LYS A 31 -13.62 5.78 5.58
CA LYS A 31 -12.16 5.75 5.73
C LYS A 31 -11.57 4.35 5.85
N GLN A 32 -11.14 3.86 4.69
CA GLN A 32 -10.23 2.75 4.58
C GLN A 32 -8.80 3.27 4.72
N PHE A 33 -7.96 2.49 5.38
CA PHE A 33 -6.52 2.74 5.36
C PHE A 33 -5.79 1.47 5.02
N PHE A 34 -4.55 1.62 4.58
CA PHE A 34 -3.68 0.56 4.16
C PHE A 34 -2.39 0.63 4.95
N SER A 35 -1.86 -0.52 5.30
CA SER A 35 -0.53 -0.66 5.88
C SER A 35 0.28 -1.65 5.07
N CYS A 36 1.59 -1.44 5.01
CA CYS A 36 2.52 -2.35 4.36
C CYS A 36 3.73 -2.61 5.25
N GLY A 37 4.27 -3.83 5.13
CA GLY A 37 5.39 -4.30 5.93
C GLY A 37 6.59 -4.71 5.09
N LEU A 38 7.72 -4.92 5.78
CA LEU A 38 8.92 -5.54 5.21
C LEU A 38 8.75 -7.04 4.91
N ASP A 39 7.57 -7.60 5.19
CA ASP A 39 7.22 -9.00 4.93
C ASP A 39 6.41 -9.14 3.64
N ASP A 40 6.53 -8.15 2.75
CA ASP A 40 5.86 -8.09 1.44
C ASP A 40 4.32 -8.18 1.52
N SER A 41 3.77 -7.93 2.71
CA SER A 41 2.33 -7.94 2.92
C SER A 41 1.76 -6.53 2.96
N ILE A 42 0.58 -6.41 2.38
CA ILE A 42 -0.25 -5.21 2.42
C ILE A 42 -1.55 -5.61 3.10
N ALA A 43 -1.95 -4.81 4.09
CA ALA A 43 -3.22 -4.97 4.78
C ALA A 43 -4.13 -3.80 4.45
N LYS A 44 -5.33 -4.14 4.01
CA LYS A 44 -6.46 -3.24 3.86
C LYS A 44 -7.27 -3.26 5.15
N TRP A 45 -7.50 -2.09 5.72
CA TRP A 45 -8.24 -1.92 6.95
C TRP A 45 -9.54 -1.21 6.67
N GLU A 46 -10.64 -1.90 6.94
CA GLU A 46 -11.98 -1.34 6.84
C GLU A 46 -12.64 -1.36 8.22
N LYS A 47 -13.33 -0.27 8.55
CA LYS A 47 -14.14 -0.22 9.76
C LYS A 47 -15.35 -1.13 9.57
N LYS A 48 -15.43 -2.22 10.33
CA LYS A 48 -16.66 -3.01 10.46
C LYS A 48 -17.58 -2.38 11.51
N SER A 49 -18.80 -2.89 11.66
CA SER A 49 -19.77 -2.36 12.63
C SER A 49 -19.14 -2.22 14.03
N GLY A 50 -19.40 -1.10 14.70
CA GLY A 50 -18.76 -0.75 15.98
C GLY A 50 -17.34 -0.19 15.80
N ASP A 51 -16.40 -0.58 16.67
CA ASP A 51 -14.98 -0.13 16.67
C ASP A 51 -14.02 -1.26 16.26
N CYS A 52 -14.51 -2.28 15.55
CA CYS A 52 -13.69 -3.40 15.09
C CYS A 52 -13.11 -3.14 13.70
N PHE A 53 -11.81 -3.36 13.54
CA PHE A 53 -11.12 -3.38 12.26
C PHE A 53 -10.61 -4.79 12.02
N GLU A 54 -11.02 -5.40 10.91
CA GLU A 54 -10.46 -6.67 10.46
C GLU A 54 -9.64 -6.41 9.19
N PRO A 55 -8.34 -6.71 9.20
CA PRO A 55 -7.49 -6.50 8.04
C PRO A 55 -7.73 -7.58 7.00
N ASP A 56 -7.98 -7.16 5.77
CA ASP A 56 -7.86 -8.03 4.60
C ASP A 56 -6.43 -7.94 4.06
N VAL A 57 -5.71 -9.06 4.08
CA VAL A 57 -4.27 -9.11 3.77
C VAL A 57 -4.05 -9.72 2.39
N PHE A 58 -3.10 -9.15 1.65
CA PHE A 58 -2.59 -9.71 0.41
C PHE A 58 -1.09 -9.50 0.30
N THR A 59 -0.43 -10.27 -0.56
CA THR A 59 1.01 -10.23 -0.77
C THR A 59 1.35 -9.55 -2.08
N CYS A 60 2.38 -8.72 -2.06
CA CYS A 60 3.01 -8.17 -3.25
C CYS A 60 4.33 -8.91 -3.54
N ASN A 61 5.08 -8.49 -4.56
CA ASN A 61 6.48 -8.93 -4.68
C ASN A 61 7.33 -8.22 -3.61
N LYS A 62 8.65 -8.20 -3.81
CA LYS A 62 9.58 -7.58 -2.85
C LYS A 62 9.28 -6.09 -2.72
N PHE A 63 8.76 -5.69 -1.56
CA PHE A 63 8.28 -4.33 -1.35
C PHE A 63 9.43 -3.33 -1.15
N CYS A 64 9.36 -2.16 -1.80
CA CYS A 64 10.38 -1.11 -1.69
C CYS A 64 10.08 -0.06 -0.60
N GLY A 65 9.01 -0.24 0.18
CA GLY A 65 8.67 0.70 1.26
C GLY A 65 7.72 1.83 0.87
N ASN A 66 7.18 1.85 -0.36
CA ASN A 66 6.38 2.97 -0.88
C ASN A 66 4.96 2.56 -1.27
N LEU A 67 3.97 3.25 -0.71
CA LEU A 67 2.54 3.00 -0.83
C LEU A 67 1.77 4.31 -1.08
N ALA A 68 0.89 4.32 -2.07
CA ALA A 68 -0.06 5.41 -2.30
C ALA A 68 -1.45 4.83 -2.62
N VAL A 69 -2.53 5.49 -2.21
CA VAL A 69 -3.89 4.92 -2.29
C VAL A 69 -4.90 5.97 -2.75
N CYS A 70 -5.66 5.64 -3.79
CA CYS A 70 -6.82 6.39 -4.24
C CYS A 70 -7.77 5.43 -4.98
N LYS A 71 -8.73 4.82 -4.28
CA LYS A 71 -9.56 3.66 -4.72
C LYS A 71 -8.77 2.38 -5.05
N ASP A 72 -7.67 2.54 -5.78
CA ASP A 72 -6.69 1.52 -6.09
C ASP A 72 -5.44 1.72 -5.23
N VAL A 73 -4.63 0.68 -5.09
CA VAL A 73 -3.41 0.69 -4.28
C VAL A 73 -2.19 0.68 -5.18
N PHE A 74 -1.32 1.66 -5.04
CA PHE A 74 -0.07 1.78 -5.78
C PHE A 74 1.10 1.41 -4.88
N VAL A 75 1.95 0.51 -5.37
CA VAL A 75 2.98 -0.15 -4.57
C VAL A 75 4.28 -0.09 -5.35
N GLY A 76 5.33 0.44 -4.72
CA GLY A 76 6.70 0.34 -5.24
C GLY A 76 7.29 -1.03 -4.92
N GLU A 77 7.73 -1.75 -5.95
CA GLU A 77 8.23 -3.12 -5.84
C GLU A 77 9.54 -3.32 -6.57
N THR A 78 10.29 -4.34 -6.15
CA THR A 78 11.41 -4.92 -6.88
C THR A 78 10.98 -6.26 -7.45
N ILE A 79 11.15 -6.43 -8.75
CA ILE A 79 10.92 -7.68 -9.45
C ILE A 79 12.25 -8.21 -9.99
N ILE A 80 12.35 -9.52 -10.18
CA ILE A 80 13.51 -10.12 -10.86
C ILE A 80 13.09 -10.44 -12.29
N ASN A 81 13.81 -9.88 -13.26
CA ASN A 81 13.60 -10.19 -14.65
C ASN A 81 14.05 -11.64 -14.91
N VAL A 82 13.11 -12.52 -15.22
CA VAL A 82 13.39 -13.96 -15.38
C VAL A 82 14.34 -14.30 -16.52
N LEU A 83 14.54 -13.40 -17.50
CA LEU A 83 15.42 -13.61 -18.64
C LEU A 83 16.85 -13.13 -18.38
N THR A 84 16.99 -12.06 -17.59
CA THR A 84 18.29 -11.41 -17.36
C THR A 84 18.81 -11.59 -15.93
N GLU A 85 17.98 -12.12 -15.03
CA GLU A 85 18.21 -12.24 -13.58
C GLU A 85 18.49 -10.92 -12.86
N ASN A 86 18.24 -9.78 -13.52
CA ASN A 86 18.42 -8.46 -12.93
C ASN A 86 17.22 -8.04 -12.08
N GLU A 87 17.51 -7.34 -10.98
CA GLU A 87 16.49 -6.61 -10.23
C GLU A 87 16.00 -5.41 -11.07
N GLU A 88 14.69 -5.30 -11.20
CA GLU A 88 14.01 -4.17 -11.82
C GLU A 88 13.07 -3.54 -10.79
N HIS A 89 12.92 -2.22 -10.85
CA HIS A 89 12.08 -1.50 -9.91
C HIS A 89 10.84 -0.99 -10.63
N VAL A 90 9.68 -1.31 -10.07
CA VAL A 90 8.39 -1.05 -10.71
C VAL A 90 7.43 -0.40 -9.73
N VAL A 91 6.40 0.22 -10.28
CA VAL A 91 5.20 0.58 -9.53
C VAL A 91 4.08 -0.27 -10.09
N ASN A 92 3.48 -1.07 -9.22
CA ASN A 92 2.29 -1.84 -9.53
C ASN A 92 1.05 -1.13 -9.01
N LYS A 93 -0.03 -1.25 -9.77
CA LYS A 93 -1.37 -0.88 -9.36
C LYS A 93 -2.13 -2.16 -9.02
N TYR A 94 -2.63 -2.23 -7.80
CA TYR A 94 -3.49 -3.29 -7.29
C TYR A 94 -4.93 -2.80 -7.26
N ASP A 95 -5.81 -3.59 -7.87
CA ASP A 95 -7.24 -3.44 -7.65
C ASP A 95 -7.58 -3.96 -6.24
N ALA A 96 -8.10 -3.07 -5.38
CA ALA A 96 -8.32 -3.36 -3.97
C ALA A 96 -9.44 -4.40 -3.71
N ALA A 97 -10.24 -4.75 -4.72
CA ALA A 97 -11.32 -5.73 -4.59
C ALA A 97 -10.90 -7.13 -5.07
N THR A 98 -10.19 -7.20 -6.19
CA THR A 98 -9.77 -8.43 -6.86
C THR A 98 -8.36 -8.86 -6.48
N LYS A 99 -7.55 -7.95 -5.91
CA LYS A 99 -6.14 -8.15 -5.56
C LYS A 99 -5.25 -8.45 -6.78
N ILE A 100 -5.73 -8.14 -7.98
CA ILE A 100 -4.98 -8.29 -9.22
C ILE A 100 -4.06 -7.07 -9.36
N ALA A 101 -2.80 -7.36 -9.69
CA ALA A 101 -1.76 -6.36 -9.91
C ALA A 101 -1.44 -6.21 -11.40
N PHE A 102 -1.13 -4.99 -11.82
CA PHE A 102 -0.48 -4.73 -13.10
C PHE A 102 0.53 -3.59 -12.99
N GLU A 103 1.62 -3.71 -13.74
CA GLU A 103 2.66 -2.68 -13.79
C GLU A 103 2.15 -1.41 -14.46
N VAL A 104 2.45 -0.27 -13.87
CA VAL A 104 2.11 1.06 -14.42
C VAL A 104 3.34 1.92 -14.68
N LEU A 105 4.43 1.74 -13.94
CA LEU A 105 5.69 2.46 -14.13
C LEU A 105 6.87 1.53 -13.88
N ARG A 106 8.01 1.86 -14.51
CA ARG A 106 9.27 1.13 -14.39
C ARG A 106 10.44 2.09 -14.28
N PHE A 107 11.38 1.76 -13.40
CA PHE A 107 12.54 2.59 -13.06
C PHE A 107 13.82 1.77 -13.12
N ALA A 108 14.92 2.43 -13.48
CA ALA A 108 16.26 1.83 -13.45
C ALA A 108 16.81 1.69 -12.03
N MET A 109 16.23 2.41 -11.07
CA MET A 109 16.66 2.43 -9.68
C MET A 109 15.44 2.38 -8.74
N SER A 110 15.70 2.15 -7.45
CA SER A 110 14.65 1.90 -6.47
C SER A 110 13.66 3.05 -6.38
N VAL A 111 12.36 2.70 -6.34
CA VAL A 111 11.29 3.66 -6.06
C VAL A 111 11.46 4.13 -4.63
N SER A 112 11.63 5.44 -4.45
CA SER A 112 11.93 6.07 -3.16
C SER A 112 10.77 6.88 -2.60
N ALA A 113 9.79 7.23 -3.43
CA ALA A 113 8.58 7.94 -3.02
C ALA A 113 7.44 7.68 -4.01
N LEU A 114 6.21 7.59 -3.49
CA LEU A 114 4.99 7.51 -4.28
C LEU A 114 3.91 8.41 -3.70
N ASP A 115 3.17 9.08 -4.58
CA ASP A 115 1.95 9.83 -4.21
C ASP A 115 0.96 9.81 -5.37
N VAL A 116 -0.34 9.86 -5.04
CA VAL A 116 -1.43 9.85 -6.01
C VAL A 116 -2.37 11.00 -5.70
N SER A 117 -2.78 11.74 -6.73
CA SER A 117 -3.73 12.83 -6.57
C SER A 117 -5.08 12.30 -6.03
N PRO A 118 -5.84 13.09 -5.26
CA PRO A 118 -7.11 12.65 -4.67
C PRO A 118 -8.17 12.15 -5.65
N ASN A 119 -8.12 12.59 -6.92
CA ASN A 119 -9.02 12.14 -7.98
C ASN A 119 -8.49 10.93 -8.76
N GLY A 120 -7.32 10.39 -8.38
CA GLY A 120 -6.66 9.25 -9.02
C GLY A 120 -6.09 9.53 -10.41
N MET A 121 -6.12 10.77 -10.89
CA MET A 121 -5.74 11.12 -12.26
C MET A 121 -4.22 11.25 -12.46
N TYR A 122 -3.49 11.58 -11.40
CA TYR A 122 -2.04 11.78 -11.44
C TYR A 122 -1.37 10.88 -10.42
N LEU A 123 -0.33 10.18 -10.87
CA LEU A 123 0.57 9.40 -10.05
C LEU A 123 1.96 10.03 -10.18
N ILE A 124 2.58 10.35 -9.04
CA ILE A 124 3.95 10.84 -8.98
C ILE A 124 4.80 9.77 -8.30
N ALA A 125 5.94 9.48 -8.91
CA ALA A 125 6.90 8.51 -8.41
C ALA A 125 8.31 9.10 -8.50
N GLY A 126 9.07 8.97 -7.40
CA GLY A 126 10.48 9.31 -7.35
C GLY A 126 11.33 8.04 -7.31
N SER A 127 12.47 8.07 -7.98
CA SER A 127 13.51 7.03 -7.88
C SER A 127 14.85 7.66 -7.52
N THR A 128 15.63 6.98 -6.68
CA THR A 128 16.99 7.40 -6.27
C THR A 128 18.04 6.81 -7.16
#